data_AF-A0A6L5ZJA4-F1
#
_entry.id   AF-A0A6L5ZJA4-F1
#
_cell.length_a   1.000
_cell.length_b   1.000
_cell.length_c   1.000
_cell.angle_alpha   90.00
_cell.angle_beta   90.00
_cell.angle_gamma   90.00
#
_symmetry.space_group_name_H-M   'P 1'
#
loop_
_entity.id
_entity.type
_entity.pdbx_description
1 polymer ?
#
loop_
_entity_poly.entity_id
_entity_poly.type
_entity_poly.pdbx_seq_one_letter_code
_entity_poly.pdbx_strand_id
1 'polypeptide(L)' 'MTTQIAVRLPEELVDELDTLIAAGLDTSRASVVEEALRRELRRRLWEREVQRLVATGDTYEDLAGMHEFALGTAAQAD' A
#
# COMPACT_ATOMS: atom_id res chain seq x y z
N MET A 1 0.54 3.24 -22.04
CA MET A 1 1.80 3.95 -22.32
C MET A 1 2.72 3.75 -21.13
N THR A 2 3.95 3.32 -21.36
CA THR A 2 4.96 3.12 -20.31
C THR A 2 6.13 4.06 -20.56
N THR A 3 6.74 4.57 -19.50
CA THR A 3 7.96 5.39 -19.58
C THR A 3 9.11 4.61 -18.96
N GLN A 4 10.22 4.49 -19.68
CA GLN A 4 11.42 3.84 -19.16
C GLN A 4 12.30 4.85 -18.44
N ILE A 5 12.81 4.46 -17.28
CA ILE A 5 13.73 5.26 -16.47
C ILE A 5 14.96 4.42 -16.11
N ALA A 6 16.11 5.06 -15.90
CA ALA A 6 17.28 4.42 -15.33
C ALA A 6 17.31 4.69 -13.82
N VAL A 7 17.40 3.62 -13.01
CA VAL A 7 17.44 3.70 -11.55
C VAL A 7 18.70 3.01 -11.05
N ARG A 8 19.36 3.61 -10.06
CA ARG A 8 20.48 2.97 -9.36
C ARG A 8 19.94 2.23 -8.15
N LEU A 9 20.22 0.94 -8.07
CA LEU A 9 19.86 0.08 -6.94
C LEU A 9 21.14 -0.59 -6.41
N PRO A 10 21.18 -0.95 -5.12
CA PRO A 10 22.21 -1.84 -4.58
C PRO A 10 22.25 -3.15 -5.36
N GLU A 11 23.45 -3.70 -5.56
CA GLU A 11 23.67 -4.95 -6.29
C GLU A 11 22.90 -6.11 -5.66
N GLU A 12 22.95 -6.23 -4.33
CA GLU A 12 22.22 -7.24 -3.56
C GLU A 12 20.70 -7.24 -3.86
N LEU A 13 20.11 -6.05 -4.03
CA LEU A 13 18.69 -5.92 -4.35
C LEU A 13 18.39 -6.39 -5.78
N VAL A 14 19.31 -6.18 -6.72
CA VAL A 14 19.16 -6.65 -8.10
C VAL A 14 19.25 -8.18 -8.15
N ASP A 15 20.17 -8.76 -7.36
CA ASP A 15 20.34 -10.21 -7.26
C ASP A 15 19.10 -10.91 -6.68
N GLU A 16 18.46 -10.31 -5.68
CA GLU A 16 17.18 -10.79 -5.14
C GLU A 16 16.07 -10.76 -6.21
N LEU A 17 15.96 -9.66 -6.96
CA LEU A 17 15.00 -9.54 -8.06
C LEU A 17 15.21 -10.62 -9.12
N ASP A 18 16.46 -10.88 -9.49
CA ASP A 18 16.81 -11.93 -10.44
C ASP A 18 16.46 -13.32 -9.95
N THR A 19 16.65 -13.57 -8.65
CA THR A 19 16.30 -14.84 -8.01
C THR A 19 14.79 -15.11 -8.10
N LEU A 20 13.95 -14.08 -7.89
CA LEU A 20 12.49 -14.20 -8.01
C LEU A 20 12.05 -14.55 -9.43
N ILE A 21 12.68 -13.93 -10.43
CA ILE A 21 12.38 -14.19 -11.85
C ILE A 21 12.88 -15.59 -12.25
N ALA A 22 14.08 -15.97 -11.82
CA ALA A 22 14.64 -17.30 -12.08
C ALA A 22 13.80 -18.42 -11.44
N ALA A 23 13.18 -18.15 -10.29
CA ALA A 23 12.22 -19.04 -9.65
C ALA A 23 10.84 -19.09 -10.34
N GLY A 24 10.61 -18.27 -11.37
CA GLY A 24 9.35 -18.19 -12.10
C GLY A 24 8.22 -17.52 -11.31
N LEU A 25 8.54 -16.83 -10.20
CA LEU A 25 7.56 -16.11 -9.39
C LEU A 25 7.09 -14.82 -10.07
N ASP A 26 7.92 -14.29 -10.98
CA ASP A 26 7.63 -13.07 -11.74
C ASP A 26 8.13 -13.15 -13.18
N THR A 27 7.53 -12.33 -14.04
CA THR A 27 7.80 -12.35 -15.49
C THR A 27 8.92 -11.41 -15.92
N SER A 28 9.25 -10.39 -15.12
CA SER A 28 10.33 -9.44 -15.41
C SER A 28 10.73 -8.62 -14.18
N ARG A 29 11.94 -8.03 -14.20
CA ARG A 29 12.38 -7.09 -13.14
C ARG A 29 11.45 -5.89 -13.04
N ALA A 30 10.94 -5.41 -14.17
CA ALA A 30 10.01 -4.28 -14.21
C ALA A 30 8.70 -4.60 -13.49
N SER A 31 8.18 -5.83 -13.62
CA SER A 31 6.96 -6.29 -12.94
C SER A 31 7.12 -6.27 -11.42
N VAL A 32 8.24 -6.83 -10.93
CA VAL A 32 8.57 -6.83 -9.48
C VAL A 32 8.67 -5.40 -8.94
N VAL A 33 9.41 -4.54 -9.66
CA VAL A 33 9.58 -3.13 -9.27
C VAL A 33 8.24 -2.39 -9.30
N GLU A 34 7.41 -2.62 -10.31
CA GLU A 34 6.10 -1.99 -10.44
C GLU A 34 5.16 -2.39 -9.30
N GLU A 35 5.12 -3.67 -8.93
CA GLU A 35 4.31 -4.14 -7.81
C GLU A 35 4.77 -3.53 -6.49
N ALA A 36 6.08 -3.56 -6.23
CA ALA A 36 6.67 -2.96 -5.03
C ALA A 36 6.37 -1.46 -4.94
N LEU A 37 6.54 -0.73 -6.06
CA LEU A 37 6.22 0.70 -6.13
C LEU A 37 4.74 0.97 -5.90
N ARG A 38 3.83 0.21 -6.52
CA ARG A 38 2.39 0.36 -6.32
C ARG A 38 1.99 0.14 -4.87
N ARG A 39 2.55 -0.89 -4.23
CA ARG A 39 2.31 -1.18 -2.80
C ARG A 39 2.73 0.00 -1.92
N GLU A 40 3.92 0.53 -2.14
CA GLU A 40 4.44 1.66 -1.36
C GLU A 40 3.67 2.96 -1.61
N LEU A 41 3.32 3.25 -2.87
CA LEU A 41 2.53 4.43 -3.21
C LEU A 41 1.12 4.38 -2.61
N ARG A 42 0.46 3.22 -2.65
CA ARG A 42 -0.83 3.02 -1.97
C ARG A 42 -0.70 3.26 -0.47
N ARG A 43 0.33 2.69 0.17
CA ARG A 43 0.57 2.88 1.61
C ARG A 43 0.69 4.36 1.95
N ARG A 44 1.53 5.11 1.24
CA ARG A 44 1.72 6.55 1.46
C ARG A 44 0.46 7.38 1.20
N LEU A 45 -0.33 6.99 0.19
CA LEU A 45 -1.60 7.67 -0.11
C LEU A 45 -2.55 7.54 1.08
N TRP A 46 -2.77 6.33 1.59
CA TRP A 46 -3.65 6.08 2.72
C TRP A 46 -3.13 6.71 4.02
N GLU A 47 -1.82 6.66 4.26
CA GLU A 47 -1.21 7.34 5.41
C GLU A 47 -1.51 8.85 5.38
N ARG A 48 -1.34 9.50 4.23
CA ARG A 48 -1.69 10.92 4.07
C ARG A 48 -3.18 11.19 4.22
N GLU A 49 -4.02 10.28 3.75
CA GLU A 49 -5.47 10.40 3.83
C GLU A 49 -5.95 10.34 5.27
N VAL A 50 -5.49 9.36 6.05
CA VAL A 50 -5.77 9.24 7.48
C VAL A 50 -5.32 10.49 8.22
N GLN A 51 -4.11 11.00 7.95
CA GLN A 51 -3.63 12.23 8.59
C GLN A 51 -4.53 13.42 8.27
N ARG A 52 -5.06 13.52 7.05
CA ARG A 52 -6.00 14.59 6.69
C ARG A 52 -7.33 14.44 7.44
N LEU A 53 -7.90 13.24 7.46
CA LEU A 53 -9.16 12.95 8.16
C LEU A 53 -9.05 13.24 9.66
N VAL A 54 -7.92 12.85 10.28
CA VAL A 54 -7.64 13.17 11.69
C VAL A 54 -7.49 14.67 11.89
N ALA A 55 -6.83 15.38 10.98
CA ALA A 55 -6.59 16.82 11.10
C ALA A 55 -7.85 17.68 10.86
N THR A 56 -8.77 17.25 9.98
CA THR A 56 -10.03 17.99 9.77
C THR A 56 -10.99 17.80 10.94
N GLY A 57 -10.88 16.71 11.70
CA GLY A 57 -11.70 16.48 12.90
C GLY A 57 -13.20 16.42 12.59
N ASP A 58 -13.56 16.18 11.33
CA ASP A 58 -14.94 16.21 10.87
C ASP A 58 -15.73 15.11 11.57
N THR A 59 -16.63 15.53 12.45
CA THR A 59 -17.65 14.65 13.01
C THR A 59 -18.79 14.64 12.01
N TYR A 60 -18.79 13.64 11.14
CA TYR A 60 -19.89 13.44 10.20
C TYR A 60 -21.09 12.89 11.00
N GLU A 61 -22.10 13.73 11.22
CA GLU A 61 -23.27 13.42 12.06
C GLU A 61 -24.04 12.20 11.55
N ASP A 62 -24.01 11.95 10.23
CA ASP A 62 -24.54 10.75 9.57
C ASP A 62 -23.66 9.50 9.76
N LEU A 63 -22.36 9.66 10.00
CA LEU A 63 -21.44 8.58 10.34
C LEU A 63 -21.34 8.34 11.86
N ALA A 64 -21.93 9.20 12.70
CA ALA A 64 -21.91 9.05 14.15
C ALA A 64 -22.50 7.70 14.60
N GLY A 65 -23.57 7.24 13.95
CA GLY A 65 -24.16 5.92 14.19
C GLY A 65 -23.27 4.75 13.75
N MET A 66 -22.35 4.95 12.80
CA MET A 66 -21.40 3.91 12.36
C MET A 66 -20.33 3.62 13.40
N HIS A 67 -19.93 4.61 14.19
CA HIS A 67 -18.97 4.42 15.28
C HIS A 67 -19.54 3.50 16.37
N GLU A 68 -20.80 3.68 16.74
CA GLU A 68 -21.49 2.83 17.72
C GLU A 68 -21.68 1.39 17.19
N PHE A 69 -22.01 1.22 15.91
CA PHE A 69 -22.10 -0.09 15.26
C PHE A 69 -20.74 -0.83 15.19
N ALA A 70 -19.66 -0.13 14.88
CA ALA A 70 -18.32 -0.71 14.79
C ALA A 70 -17.79 -1.21 16.15
N LEU A 71 -18.06 -0.46 17.23
CA LEU A 71 -17.69 -0.88 18.59
C LEU A 71 -18.52 -2.09 19.07
N GLY A 72 -19.80 -2.14 18.73
CA GLY A 72 -20.67 -3.28 19.04
C GLY A 72 -20.24 -4.57 18.32
N THR A 73 -19.83 -4.47 17.05
CA THR A 73 -19.37 -5.64 16.27
C THR A 73 -18.00 -6.16 16.73
N ALA A 74 -17.09 -5.29 17.16
CA ALA A 74 -15.81 -5.71 17.74
C ALA A 74 -15.99 -6.47 19.07
N ALA A 75 -16.96 -6.05 19.91
CA ALA A 75 -17.27 -6.71 21.18
C ALA A 75 -18.01 -8.05 21.05
N GLN A 76 -18.59 -8.34 19.88
CA GLN A 76 -19.25 -9.62 19.57
C GLN A 76 -18.33 -10.63 18.87
N ALA A 77 -17.10 -10.21 18.52
CA ALA A 77 -16.10 -11.04 17.84
C ALA A 77 -15.06 -11.65 18.80
N ASP A 78 -15.14 -11.34 20.10
CA ASP A 78 -14.48 -12.02 21.23
C ASP A 78 -15.47 -12.96 21.94
#